data_AF-A0A812RW62-F1
#
_entry.id   AF-A0A812RW62-F1
#
_cell.length_a   1.000
_cell.length_b   1.000
_cell.length_c   1.000
_cell.angle_alpha   90.00
_cell.angle_beta   90.00
_cell.angle_gamma   90.00
#
_symmetry.space_group_name_H-M   'P 1'
#
loop_
_entity.id
_entity.type
_entity.pdbx_description
1 polymer ?
#
loop_
_entity_poly.entity_id
_entity_poly.type
_entity_poly.pdbx_seq_one_letter_code
_entity_poly.pdbx_strand_id
1 'polypeptide(L)'
;MDYVPHSWCNKSAPEWVCWQTKLNAKLPASNPGWWYSTLAPGYCPRQTGTNCTWNVSSVQKIVNKTCHKESFFTSVERVTPSCFKACGLRNVTSPCWTRCFFRAVLGEEAGHAGGAIGGIPAPELVRMWRAPFDSEDASLGGCPALPGGFSPPPPSQALVV
;
A
#
# COMPACT_ATOMS: atom_id res chain seq x y z
N MET A 1 2.45 -2.94 -13.47
CA MET A 1 1.00 -3.21 -13.39
C MET A 1 0.44 -3.07 -14.78
N ASP A 2 -0.11 -4.14 -15.33
CA ASP A 2 -0.80 -4.06 -16.62
C ASP A 2 -2.09 -3.26 -16.46
N TYR A 3 -2.36 -2.39 -17.42
CA TYR A 3 -3.58 -1.58 -17.45
C TYR A 3 -4.80 -2.49 -17.61
N VAL A 4 -5.75 -2.39 -16.69
CA VAL A 4 -7.06 -3.04 -16.80
C VAL A 4 -8.10 -2.00 -17.22
N PRO A 5 -8.59 -2.06 -18.47
CA PRO A 5 -9.67 -1.20 -18.92
C PRO A 5 -10.89 -1.28 -18.02
N HIS A 6 -11.54 -0.15 -17.75
CA HIS A 6 -12.76 -0.12 -16.94
C HIS A 6 -13.86 -1.07 -17.49
N SER A 7 -13.90 -1.26 -18.82
CA SER A 7 -14.83 -2.17 -19.50
C SER A 7 -14.67 -3.65 -19.15
N TRP A 8 -13.55 -4.04 -18.51
CA TRP A 8 -13.32 -5.42 -18.08
C TRP A 8 -14.09 -5.77 -16.81
N CYS A 9 -14.46 -4.79 -15.98
CA CYS A 9 -15.38 -5.00 -14.87
C CYS A 9 -16.83 -5.10 -15.40
N ASN A 10 -17.23 -6.31 -15.78
CA ASN A 10 -18.58 -6.64 -16.23
C ASN A 10 -19.20 -7.74 -15.35
N LYS A 11 -20.46 -8.11 -15.62
CA LYS A 11 -21.22 -9.08 -14.78
C LYS A 11 -20.58 -10.47 -14.69
N SER A 12 -19.76 -10.85 -15.66
CA SER A 12 -19.10 -12.15 -15.72
C SER A 12 -17.64 -12.10 -15.24
N ALA A 13 -17.14 -10.92 -14.88
CA ALA A 13 -15.75 -10.74 -14.49
C ALA A 13 -15.52 -11.23 -13.05
N PRO A 14 -14.34 -11.82 -12.76
CA PRO A 14 -13.92 -12.05 -11.38
C PRO A 14 -13.86 -10.75 -10.58
N GLU A 15 -14.16 -10.80 -9.28
CA GLU A 15 -14.21 -9.62 -8.40
C GLU A 15 -12.93 -8.78 -8.44
N TRP A 16 -11.76 -9.43 -8.57
CA TRP A 16 -10.46 -8.76 -8.59
C TRP A 16 -10.30 -7.78 -9.75
N VAL A 17 -10.95 -8.05 -10.89
CA VAL A 17 -10.97 -7.13 -12.04
C VAL A 17 -11.66 -5.84 -11.64
N CYS A 18 -12.83 -5.95 -11.00
CA CYS A 18 -13.59 -4.80 -10.51
C CYS A 18 -12.84 -4.05 -9.40
N TRP A 19 -12.19 -4.75 -8.47
CA TRP A 19 -11.36 -4.13 -7.43
C TRP A 19 -10.24 -3.29 -8.03
N GLN A 20 -9.53 -3.80 -9.04
CA GLN A 20 -8.43 -3.06 -9.67
C GLN A 20 -8.90 -1.75 -10.31
N THR A 21 -10.02 -1.77 -11.03
CA THR A 21 -10.58 -0.54 -11.64
C THR A 21 -10.97 0.50 -10.58
N LYS A 22 -11.57 0.05 -9.48
CA LYS A 22 -12.05 0.92 -8.39
C LYS A 22 -10.92 1.42 -7.50
N LEU A 23 -9.88 0.62 -7.30
CA LEU A 23 -8.68 1.04 -6.58
C LEU A 23 -8.01 2.22 -7.28
N ASN A 24 -7.88 2.17 -8.61
CA ASN A 24 -7.33 3.28 -9.40
C ASN A 24 -8.16 4.57 -9.28
N ALA A 25 -9.48 4.46 -9.10
CA ALA A 25 -10.38 5.60 -8.92
C ALA A 25 -10.57 6.03 -7.46
N LYS A 26 -10.02 5.28 -6.49
CA LYS A 26 -10.22 5.52 -5.05
C LYS A 26 -9.50 6.78 -4.57
N LEU A 27 -8.30 7.03 -5.09
CA LEU A 27 -7.47 8.15 -4.68
C LEU A 27 -7.79 9.37 -5.55
N PRO A 28 -7.90 10.58 -4.95
CA PRO A 28 -8.26 11.77 -5.71
C PRO A 28 -7.14 12.14 -6.69
N ALA A 29 -7.48 12.80 -7.80
CA ALA A 29 -6.48 13.27 -8.78
C ALA A 29 -5.42 14.20 -8.17
N SER A 30 -5.75 14.92 -7.09
CA SER A 30 -4.81 15.77 -6.33
C SER A 30 -3.78 14.97 -5.53
N ASN A 31 -4.05 13.70 -5.24
CA ASN A 31 -3.12 12.78 -4.59
C ASN A 31 -3.42 11.34 -5.03
N PRO A 32 -3.01 10.94 -6.25
CA PRO A 32 -3.36 9.65 -6.82
C PRO A 32 -2.54 8.48 -6.25
N GLY A 33 -1.77 8.72 -5.17
CA GLY A 33 -1.00 7.68 -4.49
C GLY A 33 0.24 7.22 -5.26
N TRP A 34 0.92 8.15 -5.94
CA TRP A 34 2.19 7.82 -6.60
C TRP A 34 3.18 7.24 -5.60
N TRP A 35 3.55 5.99 -5.82
CA TRP A 35 4.65 5.33 -5.12
C TRP A 35 5.78 5.08 -6.10
N TYR A 36 7.01 5.41 -5.69
CA TYR A 36 8.20 5.15 -6.48
C TYR A 36 9.23 4.42 -5.64
N SER A 37 9.69 3.28 -6.15
CA SER A 37 10.83 2.56 -5.61
C SER A 37 12.03 2.86 -6.49
N THR A 38 13.01 3.61 -5.97
CA THR A 38 14.28 3.82 -6.67
C THR A 38 15.00 2.49 -6.84
N LEU A 39 15.42 2.16 -8.07
CA LEU A 39 16.30 1.02 -8.33
C LEU A 39 17.69 1.24 -7.71
N ALA A 40 18.30 0.23 -7.09
CA ALA A 40 19.66 0.38 -6.58
C ALA A 40 20.68 0.82 -7.65
N PRO A 41 20.62 0.35 -8.92
CA PRO A 41 21.48 0.84 -10.00
C PRO A 41 21.42 2.34 -10.28
N GLY A 42 20.31 3.02 -9.94
CA GLY A 42 20.15 4.47 -10.17
C GLY A 42 20.58 5.34 -8.99
N TYR A 43 20.90 4.74 -7.83
CA TYR A 43 21.22 5.47 -6.60
C TYR A 43 22.69 5.91 -6.56
N CYS A 44 22.91 7.23 -6.40
CA CYS A 44 24.25 7.80 -6.26
C CYS A 44 24.53 8.25 -4.82
N PRO A 45 25.33 7.50 -4.03
CA PRO A 45 25.64 7.83 -2.64
C PRO A 45 26.50 9.09 -2.46
N ARG A 46 27.25 9.48 -3.50
CA ARG A 46 28.02 10.72 -3.57
C ARG A 46 27.86 11.26 -4.99
N GLN A 47 27.35 12.47 -5.12
CA GLN A 47 27.25 13.13 -6.42
C GLN A 47 28.65 13.25 -7.02
N THR A 48 28.94 12.55 -8.12
CA THR A 48 29.90 12.93 -9.19
C THR A 48 29.99 11.78 -10.19
N GLY A 49 29.18 11.78 -11.25
CA GLY A 49 29.32 10.83 -12.35
C GLY A 49 28.27 11.04 -13.44
N THR A 50 28.64 10.83 -14.71
CA THR A 50 27.83 11.07 -15.91
C THR A 50 26.62 10.12 -16.08
N ASN A 51 26.48 9.10 -15.22
CA ASN A 51 25.39 8.11 -15.27
C ASN A 51 24.45 8.16 -14.04
N CYS A 52 24.42 9.28 -13.31
CA CYS A 52 23.54 9.45 -12.15
C CYS A 52 22.15 9.95 -12.56
N THR A 53 21.09 9.20 -12.20
CA THR A 53 19.69 9.59 -12.49
C THR A 53 19.00 10.25 -11.29
N TRP A 54 19.34 9.86 -10.04
CA TRP A 54 18.79 10.51 -8.85
C TRP A 54 19.75 10.48 -7.65
N ASN A 55 19.53 11.40 -6.71
CA ASN A 55 20.12 11.39 -5.38
C ASN A 55 19.04 11.52 -4.31
N VAL A 56 19.23 10.88 -3.16
CA VAL A 56 18.35 11.05 -2.00
C VAL A 56 18.77 12.32 -1.28
N SER A 57 17.92 13.36 -1.31
CA SER A 57 18.22 14.66 -0.68
C SER A 57 18.13 14.62 0.84
N SER A 58 17.19 13.85 1.38
CA SER A 58 17.04 13.60 2.81
C SER A 58 16.27 12.30 3.04
N VAL A 59 16.53 11.65 4.17
CA VAL A 59 15.72 10.54 4.68
C VAL A 59 15.12 10.97 6.00
N GLN A 60 13.80 11.15 6.01
CA GLN A 60 13.07 11.60 7.20
C GLN A 60 12.95 10.47 8.23
N LYS A 61 12.60 9.26 7.76
CA LYS A 61 12.44 8.07 8.60
C LYS A 61 12.51 6.80 7.78
N ILE A 62 13.12 5.76 8.35
CA ILE A 62 13.10 4.41 7.81
C ILE A 62 12.36 3.54 8.82
N VAL A 63 11.36 2.80 8.35
CA VAL A 63 10.56 1.89 9.19
C VAL A 63 10.80 0.45 8.78
N ASN A 64 10.69 -0.46 9.75
CA ASN A 64 10.68 -1.88 9.47
C ASN A 64 9.45 -2.26 8.62
N LYS A 65 9.66 -2.97 7.50
CA LYS A 65 8.58 -3.42 6.60
C LYS A 65 7.50 -4.21 7.32
N THR A 66 7.88 -5.08 8.25
CA THR A 66 6.93 -5.87 9.05
C THR A 66 6.09 -4.97 9.93
N CYS A 67 6.69 -4.01 10.64
CA CYS A 67 5.93 -3.06 11.45
C CYS A 67 4.93 -2.27 10.61
N HIS A 68 5.37 -1.71 9.48
CA HIS A 68 4.48 -0.95 8.58
C HIS A 68 3.30 -1.80 8.11
N LYS A 69 3.59 -3.01 7.62
CA LYS A 69 2.56 -3.94 7.13
C LYS A 69 1.55 -4.29 8.23
N GLU A 70 2.03 -4.66 9.42
CA GLU A 70 1.15 -5.03 10.53
C GLU A 70 0.32 -3.85 11.03
N SER A 71 0.90 -2.66 11.13
CA SER A 71 0.17 -1.44 11.51
C SER A 71 -0.94 -1.10 10.51
N PHE A 72 -0.60 -1.05 9.22
CA PHE A 72 -1.56 -0.73 8.17
C PHE A 72 -2.70 -1.75 8.09
N PHE A 73 -2.38 -3.04 8.03
CA PHE A 73 -3.40 -4.08 7.96
C PHE A 73 -4.26 -4.14 9.21
N THR A 74 -3.69 -3.94 10.40
CA THR A 74 -4.50 -3.87 11.64
C THR A 74 -5.45 -2.69 11.64
N SER A 75 -5.04 -1.55 11.09
CA SER A 75 -5.91 -0.38 10.95
C SER A 75 -7.08 -0.65 10.01
N VAL A 76 -6.83 -1.32 8.87
CA VAL A 76 -7.88 -1.71 7.91
C VAL A 76 -8.82 -2.75 8.53
N GLU A 77 -8.29 -3.74 9.24
CA GLU A 77 -9.08 -4.82 9.85
C GLU A 77 -10.08 -4.33 10.90
N ARG A 78 -9.76 -3.23 11.59
CA ARG A 78 -10.66 -2.61 12.58
C ARG A 78 -11.93 -2.00 11.96
N VAL A 79 -11.95 -1.77 10.65
CA VAL A 79 -13.10 -1.18 9.96
C VAL A 79 -14.21 -2.20 9.74
N THR A 80 -13.84 -3.45 9.43
CA THR A 80 -14.81 -4.55 9.22
C THR A 80 -14.37 -5.82 9.99
N PRO A 81 -14.29 -5.76 11.32
CA PRO A 81 -13.66 -6.80 12.12
C PRO A 81 -14.38 -8.15 12.01
N SER A 82 -15.69 -8.14 11.77
CA SER A 82 -16.50 -9.35 11.56
C SER A 82 -16.06 -10.15 10.34
N CYS A 83 -15.74 -9.49 9.22
CA CYS A 83 -15.28 -10.15 8.00
C CYS A 83 -13.95 -10.86 8.23
N PHE A 84 -12.98 -10.14 8.81
CA PHE A 84 -11.64 -10.70 9.06
C PHE A 84 -11.67 -11.82 10.11
N LYS A 85 -12.48 -11.68 11.15
CA LYS A 85 -12.67 -12.73 12.15
C LYS A 85 -13.25 -14.01 11.53
N ALA A 86 -14.14 -13.89 10.55
CA ALA A 86 -14.71 -15.05 9.85
C ALA A 86 -13.67 -15.80 9.00
N CYS A 87 -12.58 -15.15 8.59
CA CYS A 87 -11.47 -15.81 7.88
C CYS A 87 -10.54 -16.65 8.79
N GLY A 88 -10.65 -16.52 10.12
CA GLY A 88 -9.79 -17.20 11.07
C GLY A 88 -8.46 -16.49 11.31
N LEU A 89 -7.36 -17.24 11.39
CA LEU A 89 -6.01 -16.67 11.57
C LEU A 89 -5.65 -15.75 10.40
N ARG A 90 -4.99 -14.61 10.70
CA ARG A 90 -4.61 -13.63 9.67
C ARG A 90 -3.69 -14.26 8.63
N ASN A 91 -4.22 -14.43 7.42
CA ASN A 91 -3.47 -14.83 6.24
C ASN A 91 -3.71 -13.83 5.11
N VAL A 92 -2.82 -12.85 4.98
CA VAL A 92 -2.94 -11.70 4.07
C VAL A 92 -2.83 -12.07 2.59
N THR A 93 -2.49 -13.32 2.27
CA THR A 93 -2.48 -13.84 0.89
C THR A 93 -3.69 -14.74 0.61
N SER A 94 -4.53 -15.02 1.61
CA SER A 94 -5.72 -15.85 1.42
C SER A 94 -6.80 -15.11 0.62
N PRO A 95 -7.61 -15.83 -0.20
CA PRO A 95 -8.74 -15.23 -0.89
C PRO A 95 -9.76 -14.57 0.07
N CYS A 96 -10.01 -15.20 1.23
CA CYS A 96 -10.94 -14.67 2.24
C CYS A 96 -10.48 -13.31 2.76
N TRP A 97 -9.22 -13.24 3.23
CA TRP A 97 -8.67 -11.99 3.76
C TRP A 97 -8.61 -10.90 2.69
N THR A 98 -8.19 -11.26 1.47
CA THR A 98 -8.10 -10.34 0.33
C THR A 98 -9.48 -9.73 0.01
N ARG A 99 -10.54 -10.55 0.01
CA ARG A 99 -11.91 -10.07 -0.17
C ARG A 99 -12.33 -9.12 0.95
N CYS A 100 -12.06 -9.45 2.21
CA CYS A 100 -12.35 -8.55 3.34
C CYS A 100 -11.58 -7.23 3.24
N PHE A 101 -10.32 -7.26 2.82
CA PHE A 101 -9.51 -6.08 2.61
C PHE A 101 -10.11 -5.16 1.55
N PHE A 102 -10.44 -5.68 0.36
CA PHE A 102 -11.04 -4.85 -0.67
C PHE A 102 -12.44 -4.36 -0.31
N ARG A 103 -13.23 -5.12 0.46
CA ARG A 103 -14.52 -4.64 0.99
C ARG A 103 -14.33 -3.50 2.00
N ALA A 104 -13.36 -3.61 2.90
CA ALA A 104 -13.05 -2.53 3.84
C ALA A 104 -12.58 -1.27 3.10
N VAL A 105 -11.67 -1.41 2.14
CA VAL A 105 -11.05 -0.28 1.44
C VAL A 105 -11.96 0.36 0.39
N LEU A 106 -12.68 -0.44 -0.38
CA LEU A 106 -13.46 0.00 -1.55
C LEU A 106 -14.98 -0.13 -1.37
N GLY A 107 -15.45 -0.74 -0.28
CA GLY A 107 -16.88 -0.98 -0.02
C GLY A 107 -17.35 -2.37 -0.45
N GLU A 108 -18.50 -2.79 0.07
CA GLU A 108 -19.08 -4.12 -0.16
C GLU A 108 -19.29 -4.41 -1.66
N GLU A 109 -19.78 -3.42 -2.39
CA GLU A 109 -20.11 -3.53 -3.82
C GLU A 109 -18.88 -3.43 -4.75
N ALA A 110 -17.67 -3.31 -4.20
CA ALA A 110 -16.46 -3.11 -4.98
C ALA A 110 -16.16 -4.28 -5.95
N GLY A 111 -16.60 -5.50 -5.61
CA GLY A 111 -16.42 -6.68 -6.46
C GLY A 111 -17.35 -6.75 -7.68
N HIS A 112 -18.32 -5.84 -7.83
CA HIS A 112 -19.38 -5.96 -8.82
C HIS A 112 -19.35 -4.85 -9.89
N ALA A 113 -19.76 -5.19 -11.11
CA ALA A 113 -19.95 -4.22 -12.19
C ALA A 113 -21.00 -3.16 -11.80
N GLY A 114 -20.65 -1.88 -11.97
CA GLY A 114 -21.50 -0.75 -11.56
C GLY A 114 -21.59 -0.52 -10.05
N GLY A 115 -20.94 -1.34 -9.21
CA GLY A 115 -20.93 -1.15 -7.77
C GLY A 115 -20.16 0.11 -7.35
N ALA A 116 -20.70 0.84 -6.37
CA ALA A 116 -20.11 2.10 -5.92
C ALA A 116 -18.74 1.91 -5.23
N ILE A 117 -17.88 2.93 -5.32
CA ILE A 117 -16.67 3.03 -4.49
C ILE A 117 -17.10 3.60 -3.13
N GLY A 118 -16.99 2.79 -2.09
CA GLY A 118 -17.26 3.13 -0.70
C GLY A 118 -16.10 2.71 0.20
N GLY A 119 -16.41 2.21 1.40
CA GLY A 119 -15.41 1.78 2.37
C GLY A 119 -14.65 2.94 3.01
N ILE A 120 -13.42 2.69 3.46
CA ILE A 120 -12.54 3.68 4.11
C ILE A 120 -12.37 4.92 3.23
N PRO A 121 -12.69 6.15 3.67
CA PRO A 121 -12.46 7.36 2.88
C PRO A 121 -11.00 7.51 2.43
N ALA A 122 -10.74 8.05 1.24
CA ALA A 122 -9.37 8.16 0.73
C ALA A 122 -8.39 8.89 1.69
N PRO A 123 -8.75 10.03 2.31
CA PRO A 123 -7.87 10.69 3.28
C PRO A 123 -7.57 9.82 4.51
N GLU A 124 -8.55 9.02 4.95
CA GLU A 124 -8.40 8.08 6.05
C GLU A 124 -7.43 6.95 5.68
N LEU A 125 -7.59 6.36 4.49
CA LEU A 125 -6.71 5.30 4.00
C LEU A 125 -5.26 5.79 3.88
N VAL A 126 -5.06 7.01 3.37
CA VAL A 126 -3.75 7.65 3.31
C VAL A 126 -3.19 7.87 4.71
N ARG A 127 -4.00 8.32 5.67
CA ARG A 127 -3.55 8.48 7.06
C ARG A 127 -3.13 7.15 7.67
N MET A 128 -3.92 6.09 7.49
CA MET A 128 -3.59 4.74 7.97
C MET A 128 -2.29 4.21 7.36
N TRP A 129 -2.09 4.41 6.05
CA TRP A 129 -0.86 4.04 5.36
C TRP A 129 0.36 4.83 5.87
N ARG A 130 0.17 6.12 6.17
CA ARG A 130 1.27 6.99 6.60
C ARG A 130 1.60 6.89 8.09
N ALA A 131 0.68 6.45 8.93
CA ALA A 131 0.85 6.40 10.38
C ALA A 131 2.19 5.77 10.84
N PRO A 132 2.67 4.66 10.25
CA PRO A 132 3.99 4.11 10.55
C PRO A 132 5.16 5.10 10.40
N PHE A 133 5.07 5.98 9.40
CA PHE A 133 6.07 7.01 9.12
C PHE A 133 5.85 8.26 9.97
N ASP A 134 4.60 8.66 10.19
CA ASP A 134 4.27 9.93 10.86
C ASP A 134 4.39 9.83 12.40
N SER A 135 4.43 8.63 12.99
CA SER A 135 4.51 8.43 14.45
C SER A 135 5.44 7.28 14.85
N GLU A 136 6.05 7.37 16.04
CA GLU A 136 6.75 6.27 16.73
C GLU A 136 5.81 5.47 17.65
N ASP A 137 4.64 6.02 17.98
CA ASP A 137 3.68 5.44 18.93
C ASP A 137 2.78 4.38 18.25
N ALA A 138 2.98 3.12 18.63
CA ALA A 138 2.21 1.99 18.12
C ALA A 138 0.71 2.10 18.38
N SER A 139 0.27 2.81 19.44
CA SER A 139 -1.15 3.02 19.72
C SER A 139 -1.83 3.91 18.68
N LEU A 140 -1.07 4.79 18.04
CA LEU A 140 -1.49 5.65 16.94
C LEU A 140 -1.20 5.04 15.55
N GLY A 141 -0.76 3.77 15.49
CA GLY A 141 -0.34 3.11 14.26
C GLY A 141 1.10 3.44 13.83
N GLY A 142 1.89 4.06 14.72
CA GLY A 142 3.29 4.38 14.50
C GLY A 142 4.20 3.16 14.46
N CYS A 143 5.38 3.35 13.87
CA CYS A 143 6.46 2.37 13.86
C CYS A 143 7.76 3.02 14.30
N PRO A 144 8.60 2.31 15.07
CA PRO A 144 9.87 2.87 15.47
C PRO A 144 10.80 3.06 14.28
N ALA A 145 11.59 4.14 14.30
CA ALA A 145 12.66 4.34 13.33
C ALA A 145 13.71 3.21 13.46
N LEU A 146 14.19 2.69 12.34
CA LEU A 146 15.30 1.72 12.36
C LEU A 146 16.60 2.39 12.85
N PRO A 147 17.35 1.77 13.76
CA PRO A 147 18.64 2.29 14.21
C PRO A 147 19.66 2.27 13.06
N GLY A 148 20.48 3.32 12.98
CA GLY A 148 21.59 3.42 12.02
C GLY A 148 21.36 4.31 10.79
N GLY A 149 20.20 4.97 10.68
CA GLY A 149 19.91 5.86 9.55
C GLY A 149 19.94 5.13 8.20
N PHE A 150 19.91 5.89 7.09
CA PHE A 150 20.04 5.30 5.76
C PHE A 150 21.46 4.80 5.53
N SER A 151 21.68 3.49 5.68
CA SER A 151 22.77 2.80 5.00
C SER A 151 22.24 2.27 3.68
N PRO A 152 22.75 2.75 2.52
CA PRO A 152 22.31 2.22 1.24
C PRO A 152 22.52 0.70 1.19
N PRO A 153 21.58 -0.07 0.61
CA PRO A 153 21.77 -1.50 0.47
C PRO A 153 23.01 -1.77 -0.39
N PRO A 154 23.82 -2.80 -0.05
CA PRO A 154 24.90 -3.22 -0.93
C PRO A 154 24.32 -3.62 -2.31
N PRO A 155 25.09 -3.47 -3.40
CA PRO A 155 24.62 -3.63 -4.78
C PRO A 155 23.86 -4.94 -5.08
N SER A 156 24.01 -5.97 -4.27
CA SER A 156 23.50 -7.33 -4.48
C SER A 156 22.12 -7.63 -3.88
N GLN A 157 21.46 -6.69 -3.18
CA GLN A 157 20.19 -6.97 -2.47
C GLN A 157 18.98 -6.19 -2.97
N ALA A 158 19.06 -5.53 -4.12
CA ALA A 158 17.89 -4.92 -4.74
C ALA A 158 16.99 -6.02 -5.33
N LEU A 159 15.95 -6.40 -4.60
CA LEU A 159 14.85 -7.16 -5.19
C LEU A 159 14.22 -6.31 -6.29
N VAL A 160 14.38 -6.80 -7.52
CA VAL A 160 13.58 -6.41 -8.68
C VAL A 160 12.17 -6.94 -8.44
N VAL A 161 11.19 -6.05 -8.38
CA VAL A 161 9.77 -6.37 -8.55
C VAL A 161 9.24 -5.49 -9.66
#